data_AF-A0A0G0JYW7-F1
#
_entry.id   AF-A0A0G0JYW7-F1
#
_cell.length_a   1.000
_cell.length_b   1.000
_cell.length_c   1.000
_cell.angle_alpha   90.00
_cell.angle_beta   90.00
_cell.angle_gamma   90.00
#
_symmetry.space_group_name_H-M   'P 1'
#
loop_
_entity.id
_entity.type
_entity.pdbx_description
1 polymer ?
#
loop_
_entity_poly.entity_id
_entity_poly.type
_entity_poly.pdbx_seq_one_letter_code
_entity_poly.pdbx_strand_id
1 'polypeptide(L)' 'MEGYCVKCKAKREMLGAEEVKFGKKGRKAMKGKCAKCGTGMYKILPMK' A
#
# COMPACT_ATOMS: atom_id res chain seq x y z
N MET A 1 2.43 4.89 -9.56
CA MET A 1 1.42 4.22 -8.69
C MET A 1 1.08 5.20 -7.58
N GLU A 2 -0.11 5.81 -7.56
CA GLU A 2 -0.42 6.89 -6.63
C GLU A 2 -1.33 6.39 -5.49
N GLY A 3 -0.88 6.59 -4.26
CA GLY A 3 -1.58 6.27 -3.02
C GLY A 3 -2.00 7.52 -2.27
N TYR A 4 -3.15 7.47 -1.63
CA TYR A 4 -3.57 8.55 -0.76
C TYR A 4 -2.78 8.48 0.55
N CYS A 5 -1.94 9.48 0.78
CA CYS A 5 -1.23 9.59 2.03
C CYS A 5 -2.08 10.33 3.05
N VAL A 6 -2.53 9.65 4.10
CA VAL A 6 -3.26 10.29 5.22
C VAL A 6 -2.41 11.33 5.95
N LYS A 7 -1.09 11.17 6.01
CA LYS A 7 -0.18 12.19 6.56
C LYS A 7 -0.06 13.42 5.66
N CYS A 8 0.00 13.24 4.35
CA CYS A 8 0.10 14.36 3.42
C CYS A 8 -1.26 14.92 3.00
N LYS A 9 -2.37 14.27 3.41
CA LYS A 9 -3.76 14.52 2.97
C LYS A 9 -3.86 14.75 1.45
N ALA A 10 -3.05 14.03 0.69
CA ALA A 10 -2.89 14.20 -0.74
C ALA A 10 -2.58 12.85 -1.41
N LYS A 11 -2.97 12.73 -2.67
CA LYS A 11 -2.51 11.64 -3.54
C LYS A 11 -1.01 11.82 -3.79
N ARG A 12 -0.25 10.76 -3.56
CA ARG A 12 1.21 10.74 -3.62
C ARG A 12 1.68 9.43 -4.19
N GLU A 13 2.81 9.43 -4.88
CA GLU A 13 3.38 8.19 -5.37
C GLU A 13 3.74 7.23 -4.22
N MET A 14 3.35 5.97 -4.41
CA MET A 14 3.79 4.83 -3.61
C MET A 14 5.06 4.27 -4.25
N LEU A 15 6.19 4.45 -3.59
CA LEU A 15 7.47 3.85 -3.91
C LEU A 15 7.52 2.41 -3.41
N GLY A 16 8.00 1.49 -4.24
CA GLY A 16 8.16 0.08 -3.86
C GLY A 16 6.83 -0.59 -3.52
N ALA A 17 5.82 -0.38 -4.36
CA ALA A 17 4.55 -1.07 -4.24
C ALA A 17 4.72 -2.55 -4.61
N GLU A 18 4.75 -3.41 -3.59
CA GLU A 18 4.87 -4.84 -3.67
C GLU A 18 3.56 -5.52 -3.24
N GLU A 19 3.09 -6.46 -4.04
CA GLU A 19 1.98 -7.32 -3.67
C GLU A 19 2.46 -8.41 -2.72
N VAL A 20 2.19 -8.23 -1.43
CA VAL A 20 2.46 -9.23 -0.40
C VAL A 20 1.23 -10.13 -0.22
N LYS A 21 1.41 -11.43 -0.45
CA LYS A 21 0.39 -12.44 -0.19
C LYS A 21 0.59 -12.99 1.21
N PHE A 22 -0.36 -12.74 2.12
CA PHE A 22 -0.35 -13.31 3.46
C PHE A 22 -1.10 -14.65 3.48
N GLY A 23 -0.32 -15.74 3.55
CA GLY A 23 -0.77 -17.09 3.94
C GLY A 23 -1.58 -17.88 2.90
N LYS A 24 -1.69 -19.20 3.14
CA LYS A 24 -2.33 -20.22 2.27
C LYS A 24 -3.79 -19.94 1.84
N LYS A 25 -4.44 -18.90 2.37
CA LYS A 25 -5.81 -18.46 2.04
C LYS A 25 -5.86 -17.20 1.16
N GLY A 26 -4.82 -16.88 0.39
CA GLY A 26 -4.95 -15.94 -0.74
C GLY A 26 -5.25 -14.48 -0.39
N ARG A 27 -5.00 -14.04 0.85
CA ARG A 27 -5.12 -12.61 1.19
C ARG A 27 -4.01 -11.84 0.50
N LYS A 28 -4.38 -11.05 -0.51
CA LYS A 28 -3.46 -10.12 -1.18
C LYS A 28 -3.48 -8.80 -0.43
N ALA A 29 -2.31 -8.26 -0.12
CA ALA A 29 -2.17 -6.90 0.34
C ALA A 29 -1.14 -6.21 -0.54
N MET A 30 -1.41 -4.98 -0.95
CA MET A 30 -0.40 -4.12 -1.55
C MET A 30 0.33 -3.43 -0.42
N LYS A 31 1.63 -3.66 -0.31
CA LYS A 31 2.55 -2.94 0.56
C LYS A 31 3.28 -1.92 -0.29
N GLY A 32 3.35 -0.68 0.12
CA GLY A 32 4.14 0.35 -0.55
C GLY A 32 4.68 1.36 0.46
N LYS A 33 5.49 2.31 0.01
CA LYS A 33 5.97 3.42 0.83
C LYS A 33 5.56 4.75 0.23
N CYS A 34 5.09 5.66 1.06
CA CYS A 34 4.85 7.05 0.70
C CYS A 34 6.15 7.75 0.26
N ALA A 35 6.23 8.28 -0.97
CA ALA A 35 7.42 8.97 -1.48
C ALA A 35 7.85 10.20 -0.65
N LYS A 36 6.89 10.91 -0.04
CA LYS A 36 7.15 12.16 0.69
C LYS A 36 7.47 11.95 2.17
N CYS A 37 6.80 10.96 2.77
CA CYS A 37 6.74 10.81 4.21
C CYS A 37 7.42 9.52 4.69
N GLY A 38 7.92 8.70 3.76
CA GLY A 38 8.54 7.39 4.02
C GLY A 38 7.62 6.37 4.70
N THR A 39 6.37 6.76 5.00
CA THR A 39 5.45 5.97 5.80
C THR A 39 4.97 4.78 4.97
N GLY A 40 5.10 3.58 5.53
CA GLY A 40 4.61 2.36 4.90
C GLY A 40 3.10 2.43 4.74
N MET A 41 2.64 2.38 3.49
CA MET A 41 1.24 2.24 3.14
C MET A 41 0.94 0.76 2.91
N TYR A 42 -0.18 0.30 3.45
CA TYR A 42 -0.66 -1.05 3.21
C TYR A 42 -2.12 -0.95 2.76
N LYS A 43 -2.41 -1.47 1.58
CA LYS A 43 -3.77 -1.59 1.04
C LYS A 43 -4.13 -3.07 1.04
N ILE A 44 -4.88 -3.48 2.05
CA ILE A 44 -5.42 -4.84 2.13
C ILE A 44 -6.48 -4.96 1.02
N LEU A 45 -6.32 -5.91 0.11
CA LEU A 45 -7.35 -6.21 -0.89
C LEU A 45 -8.37 -7.15 -0.20
N PRO A 46 -9.66 -6.76 -0.11
CA PRO A 46 -10.67 -7.65 0.43
C PRO A 46 -10.83 -8.88 -0.46
N MET A 47 -10.89 -10.06 0.16
CA MET A 47 -11.25 -11.30 -0.53
C MET A 47 -12.76 -11.28 -0.74
N LYS A 48 -13.20 -11.44 -1.99
CA LYS A 48 -14.57 -11.86 -2.30
C LYS A 48 -14.64 -13.38 -2.27
#